data_AF-A0A1X2Z234-F1
#
_entry.id   AF-A0A1X2Z234-F1
#
_cell.length_a   1.000
_cell.length_b   1.000
_cell.length_c   1.000
_cell.angle_alpha   90.00
_cell.angle_beta   90.00
_cell.angle_gamma   90.00
#
_symmetry.space_group_name_H-M   'P 1'
#
loop_
_entity.id
_entity.type
_entity.pdbx_description
1 polymer ?
#
loop_
_entity_poly.entity_id
_entity_poly.type
_entity_poly.pdbx_seq_one_letter_code
_entity_poly.pdbx_strand_id
1 'polypeptide(L)'
;MDGGKPSEPWKGKTMNDNDKENEATTGRCENCGSETATQDTLQCAQCHVTLCESCVETCHDCGDDLCPNCYVNCQCGETLCHDCALPCSACERMLLCSDCADRCDVCDDPLCHDCEYRCENCDCTLCYDCVYDFDDDYAYCSDCWNSRRQEPCYADSPCWLKMQEHKHMLTIGLEIEVNGEHDQSRLKESPLIAGWCTDLSLDDEGREYQTRILTRENFDAIDGLVRGIHIESAEPDKAGGHMHLRRTNRQTPSRWYWALKGLSDQQARNLNMRHTSNNRWCELIHGDYAGKHTAVNGCHANTIELRTFARWDETTAHKLIPALEWASHMWRHFESHDLYQLKTADIMRESARSAYQTPRTTPAMRLSARKEA
;
A
#
# COMPACT_ATOMS: atom_id res chain seq x y z
N MET A 1 -106.75 -0.76 66.38
CA MET A 1 -106.61 -0.74 67.84
C MET A 1 -105.45 -1.66 68.18
N ASP A 2 -104.40 -1.02 68.68
CA ASP A 2 -103.34 -1.48 69.60
C ASP A 2 -103.33 -2.98 69.93
N GLY A 3 -102.20 -3.67 69.77
CA GLY A 3 -100.99 -3.51 70.59
C GLY A 3 -101.00 -4.68 71.59
N GLY A 4 -100.14 -5.69 71.48
CA GLY A 4 -98.69 -5.61 71.62
C GLY A 4 -98.33 -6.60 72.74
N LYS A 5 -97.80 -7.77 72.37
CA LYS A 5 -97.41 -8.91 73.21
C LYS A 5 -95.94 -9.27 72.89
N PRO A 6 -95.20 -9.99 73.75
CA PRO A 6 -94.29 -9.44 74.77
C PRO A 6 -92.79 -9.65 74.43
N SER A 7 -91.91 -8.99 75.20
CA SER A 7 -90.43 -9.16 75.29
C SER A 7 -90.02 -10.63 75.51
N GLU A 8 -88.91 -11.21 75.04
CA GLU A 8 -87.45 -10.89 74.98
C GLU A 8 -86.78 -12.00 74.10
N PRO A 9 -85.45 -12.14 73.84
CA PRO A 9 -84.27 -11.34 74.18
C PRO A 9 -83.30 -11.05 72.99
N TRP A 10 -82.20 -10.36 73.31
CA TRP A 10 -81.06 -9.92 72.48
C TRP A 10 -80.68 -10.76 71.25
N LYS A 11 -80.48 -10.06 70.12
CA LYS A 11 -79.63 -10.51 69.00
C LYS A 11 -78.63 -9.42 68.65
N GLY A 12 -77.36 -9.66 68.94
CA GLY A 12 -76.25 -9.07 68.20
C GLY A 12 -76.03 -9.84 66.89
N LYS A 13 -75.80 -9.11 65.80
CA LYS A 13 -75.28 -9.47 64.46
C LYS A 13 -75.89 -8.48 63.44
N THR A 14 -75.20 -7.88 62.49
CA THR A 14 -73.92 -8.16 61.83
C THR A 14 -73.42 -6.85 61.23
N MET A 15 -72.18 -6.44 61.52
CA MET A 15 -71.45 -5.53 60.64
C MET A 15 -70.98 -6.32 59.42
N ASN A 16 -71.04 -5.69 58.25
CA ASN A 16 -70.61 -6.25 56.98
C ASN A 16 -69.12 -6.61 57.02
N ASP A 17 -68.79 -7.87 56.73
CA ASP A 17 -67.45 -8.29 56.32
C ASP A 17 -67.16 -7.65 54.96
N ASN A 18 -66.36 -6.59 54.93
CA ASN A 18 -65.79 -6.06 53.69
C ASN A 18 -64.40 -5.44 53.88
N ASP A 19 -63.67 -5.87 54.91
CA ASP A 19 -62.24 -5.60 55.05
C ASP A 19 -61.47 -6.89 54.74
N LYS A 20 -61.36 -7.23 53.45
CA LYS A 20 -60.24 -8.07 53.00
C LYS A 20 -59.06 -7.14 52.82
N GLU A 21 -58.15 -7.21 53.78
CA GLU A 21 -56.79 -6.68 53.70
C GLU A 21 -56.22 -6.99 52.31
N ASN A 22 -55.73 -5.95 51.62
CA ASN A 22 -54.79 -6.12 50.52
C ASN A 22 -53.53 -6.74 51.14
N GLU A 23 -53.41 -8.07 51.12
CA GLU A 23 -52.13 -8.73 51.31
C GLU A 23 -51.18 -8.14 50.27
N ALA A 24 -50.24 -7.31 50.72
CA ALA A 24 -49.20 -6.78 49.88
C ALA A 24 -48.38 -7.97 49.38
N THR A 25 -48.57 -8.35 48.12
CA THR A 25 -47.73 -9.36 47.49
C THR A 25 -46.29 -8.85 47.48
N THR A 26 -45.40 -9.58 48.13
CA THR A 26 -43.97 -9.30 48.13
C THR A 26 -43.28 -10.19 47.11
N GLY A 27 -42.41 -9.59 46.30
CA GLY A 27 -41.49 -10.30 45.40
C GLY A 27 -40.12 -10.44 46.07
N ARG A 28 -39.47 -11.59 45.86
CA ARG A 28 -38.12 -11.86 46.39
C ARG A 28 -37.08 -11.63 45.30
N CYS A 29 -36.10 -10.78 45.57
CA CYS A 29 -34.96 -10.56 44.68
C CYS A 29 -34.11 -11.83 44.60
N GLU A 30 -33.86 -12.33 43.39
CA GLU A 30 -33.10 -13.56 43.17
C GLU A 30 -31.60 -13.36 43.40
N ASN A 31 -31.10 -12.13 43.30
CA ASN A 31 -29.69 -11.81 43.50
C ASN A 31 -29.31 -11.68 45.00
N CYS A 32 -30.02 -10.85 45.76
CA CYS A 32 -29.69 -10.57 47.16
C CYS A 32 -30.64 -11.21 48.18
N GLY A 33 -31.75 -11.79 47.72
CA GLY A 33 -32.72 -12.49 48.55
C GLY A 33 -33.68 -11.60 49.33
N SER A 34 -33.64 -10.26 49.17
CA SER A 34 -34.52 -9.32 49.84
C SER A 34 -35.98 -9.46 49.39
N GLU A 35 -36.91 -9.25 50.33
CA GLU A 35 -38.33 -9.12 50.02
C GLU A 35 -38.66 -7.64 49.77
N THR A 36 -39.33 -7.38 48.66
CA THR A 36 -39.74 -6.04 48.21
C THR A 36 -41.18 -6.08 47.74
N ALA A 37 -41.93 -4.97 47.77
CA ALA A 37 -43.29 -5.00 47.22
C ALA A 37 -43.23 -5.37 45.73
N THR A 38 -44.15 -6.21 45.23
CA THR A 38 -44.13 -6.64 43.80
C THR A 38 -44.19 -5.48 42.79
N GLN A 39 -44.61 -4.29 43.21
CA GLN A 39 -44.61 -3.09 42.36
C GLN A 39 -43.21 -2.48 42.19
N ASP A 40 -42.27 -2.80 43.09
CA ASP A 40 -40.90 -2.29 43.13
C ASP A 40 -39.89 -3.36 42.68
N THR A 41 -40.37 -4.45 42.07
CA THR A 41 -39.53 -5.50 41.52
C THR A 41 -39.42 -5.37 40.00
N LEU A 42 -38.19 -5.47 39.51
CA LEU A 42 -37.85 -5.45 38.09
C LEU A 42 -37.59 -6.88 37.60
N GLN A 43 -37.64 -7.07 36.29
CA GLN A 43 -37.39 -8.36 35.64
C GLN A 43 -36.19 -8.22 34.72
N CYS A 44 -35.22 -9.12 34.85
CA CYS A 44 -34.13 -9.15 33.90
C CYS A 44 -34.66 -9.45 32.50
N ALA A 45 -34.36 -8.60 31.52
CA ALA A 45 -34.83 -8.77 30.14
C ALA A 45 -34.32 -10.07 29.48
N GLN A 46 -33.15 -10.56 29.91
CA GLN A 46 -32.47 -11.71 29.31
C GLN A 46 -32.87 -13.07 29.91
N CYS A 47 -33.06 -13.15 31.24
CA CYS A 47 -33.37 -14.42 31.93
C CYS A 47 -34.64 -14.39 32.78
N HIS A 48 -35.35 -13.25 32.83
CA HIS A 48 -36.64 -13.07 33.52
C HIS A 48 -36.61 -13.33 35.04
N VAL A 49 -35.43 -13.32 35.65
CA VAL A 49 -35.29 -13.35 37.11
C VAL A 49 -35.79 -12.06 37.73
N THR A 50 -36.39 -12.16 38.92
CA THR A 50 -36.92 -11.00 39.66
C THR A 50 -35.81 -10.33 40.45
N LEU A 51 -35.68 -9.00 40.32
CA LEU A 51 -34.66 -8.18 40.96
C LEU A 51 -35.30 -7.05 41.77
N CYS A 52 -34.63 -6.61 42.82
CA CYS A 52 -34.90 -5.32 43.45
C CYS A 52 -34.10 -4.21 42.74
N GLU A 53 -34.52 -2.96 42.90
CA GLU A 53 -33.87 -1.78 42.27
C GLU A 53 -32.37 -1.65 42.57
N SER A 54 -31.87 -2.14 43.70
CA SER A 54 -30.44 -2.08 44.03
C SER A 54 -29.59 -3.18 43.38
N CYS A 55 -30.22 -4.14 42.70
CA CYS A 55 -29.55 -5.29 42.07
C CYS A 55 -29.75 -5.33 40.54
N VAL A 56 -30.41 -4.32 40.00
CA VAL A 56 -30.56 -4.14 38.56
C VAL A 56 -29.44 -3.25 38.06
N GLU A 57 -28.90 -3.59 36.90
CA GLU A 57 -28.10 -2.67 36.10
C GLU A 57 -28.84 -2.45 34.78
N THR A 58 -28.71 -1.27 34.19
CA THR A 58 -29.40 -0.94 32.93
C THR A 58 -28.39 -1.02 31.78
N CYS A 59 -28.76 -1.71 30.70
CA CYS A 59 -27.95 -1.73 29.48
C CYS A 59 -27.86 -0.33 28.89
N HIS A 60 -26.65 0.16 28.62
CA HIS A 60 -26.40 1.46 28.01
C HIS A 60 -27.07 1.59 26.63
N ASP A 61 -26.92 0.59 25.76
CA ASP A 61 -27.37 0.69 24.36
C ASP A 61 -28.90 0.51 24.20
N CYS A 62 -29.52 -0.45 24.88
CA CYS A 62 -30.96 -0.75 24.71
C CYS A 62 -31.86 -0.29 25.85
N GLY A 63 -31.29 0.07 27.02
CA GLY A 63 -32.06 0.47 28.20
C GLY A 63 -32.70 -0.68 28.97
N ASP A 64 -32.39 -1.94 28.62
CA ASP A 64 -32.95 -3.11 29.31
C ASP A 64 -32.39 -3.30 30.71
N ASP A 65 -33.24 -3.78 31.61
CA ASP A 65 -32.88 -4.16 32.97
C ASP A 65 -32.17 -5.52 33.01
N LEU A 66 -31.01 -5.59 33.65
CA LEU A 66 -30.13 -6.76 33.67
C LEU A 66 -29.80 -7.20 35.09
N CYS A 67 -29.73 -8.52 35.29
CA CYS A 67 -29.14 -9.09 36.49
C CYS A 67 -27.61 -9.15 36.38
N PRO A 68 -26.87 -9.32 37.49
CA PRO A 68 -25.41 -9.40 37.48
C PRO A 68 -24.78 -10.52 36.64
N ASN A 69 -25.56 -11.52 36.24
CA ASN A 69 -25.10 -12.62 35.38
C ASN A 69 -25.42 -12.41 33.90
N CYS A 70 -26.17 -11.36 33.55
CA CYS A 70 -26.64 -11.10 32.19
C CYS A 70 -26.08 -9.81 31.59
N TYR A 71 -25.12 -9.18 32.27
CA TYR A 71 -24.39 -8.06 31.73
C TYR A 71 -22.90 -8.34 31.61
N VAL A 72 -22.28 -7.58 30.72
CA VAL A 72 -20.84 -7.43 30.54
C VAL A 72 -20.49 -5.95 30.56
N ASN A 73 -19.23 -5.63 30.77
CA ASN A 73 -18.78 -4.23 30.78
C ASN A 73 -18.10 -3.87 29.47
N CYS A 74 -18.50 -2.73 28.91
CA CYS A 74 -17.77 -2.06 27.85
C CYS A 74 -16.37 -1.66 28.34
N GLN A 75 -15.43 -1.45 27.42
CA GLN A 75 -14.15 -0.82 27.71
C GLN A 75 -14.28 0.54 28.45
N CYS A 76 -15.34 1.31 28.18
CA CYS A 76 -15.58 2.59 28.87
C CYS A 76 -16.17 2.42 30.29
N GLY A 77 -16.50 1.19 30.70
CA GLY A 77 -17.08 0.87 32.00
C GLY A 77 -18.61 0.78 32.01
N GLU A 78 -19.28 1.11 30.90
CA GLU A 78 -20.74 1.02 30.79
C GLU A 78 -21.22 -0.44 30.75
N THR A 79 -22.40 -0.67 31.32
CA THR A 79 -23.07 -1.98 31.38
C THR A 79 -23.73 -2.29 30.03
N LEU A 80 -23.52 -3.49 29.50
CA LEU A 80 -24.15 -3.97 28.27
C LEU A 80 -24.77 -5.35 28.47
N CYS A 81 -25.90 -5.60 27.82
CA CYS A 81 -26.39 -6.96 27.65
C CYS A 81 -25.51 -7.71 26.63
N HIS A 82 -25.55 -9.05 26.65
CA HIS A 82 -24.75 -9.86 25.73
C HIS A 82 -25.08 -9.61 24.25
N ASP A 83 -26.31 -9.20 23.92
CA ASP A 83 -26.73 -8.92 22.54
C ASP A 83 -26.23 -7.55 22.04
N CYS A 84 -26.03 -6.58 22.93
CA CYS A 84 -25.51 -5.24 22.60
C CYS A 84 -23.98 -5.17 22.65
N ALA A 85 -23.33 -6.10 23.35
CA ALA A 85 -21.88 -6.12 23.46
C ALA A 85 -21.21 -6.52 22.14
N LEU A 86 -20.54 -5.56 21.49
CA LEU A 86 -19.80 -5.78 20.25
C LEU A 86 -18.36 -6.21 20.56
N PRO A 87 -17.95 -7.45 20.23
CA PRO A 87 -16.55 -7.84 20.39
C PRO A 87 -15.67 -7.12 19.37
N CYS A 88 -14.52 -6.58 19.79
CA CYS A 88 -13.52 -6.06 18.86
C CYS A 88 -13.00 -7.19 17.95
N SER A 89 -13.14 -7.03 16.64
CA SER A 89 -12.81 -8.08 15.67
C SER A 89 -11.31 -8.35 15.54
N ALA A 90 -10.46 -7.40 15.95
CA ALA A 90 -9.01 -7.55 15.88
C ALA A 90 -8.40 -8.24 17.10
N CYS A 91 -8.82 -7.89 18.32
CA CYS A 91 -8.22 -8.43 19.54
C CYS A 91 -9.10 -9.46 20.25
N GLU A 92 -10.40 -9.51 19.96
CA GLU A 92 -11.42 -10.38 20.58
C GLU A 92 -11.53 -10.24 22.11
N ARG A 93 -10.77 -9.34 22.73
CA ARG A 93 -10.69 -9.17 24.19
C ARG A 93 -11.60 -8.08 24.71
N MET A 94 -11.84 -7.05 23.91
CA MET A 94 -12.66 -5.91 24.29
C MET A 94 -14.10 -6.13 23.83
N LEU A 95 -15.03 -5.81 24.71
CA LEU A 95 -16.45 -5.68 24.40
C LEU A 95 -16.78 -4.20 24.40
N LEU A 96 -17.57 -3.77 23.41
CA LEU A 96 -17.77 -2.38 23.06
C LEU A 96 -19.27 -2.10 23.01
N CYS A 97 -19.67 -0.95 23.55
CA CYS A 97 -20.99 -0.38 23.29
C CYS A 97 -21.01 0.27 21.91
N SER A 98 -22.18 0.63 21.41
CA SER A 98 -22.32 1.31 20.11
C SER A 98 -21.53 2.62 20.01
N ASP A 99 -21.29 3.29 21.14
CA ASP A 99 -20.55 4.56 21.19
C ASP A 99 -19.02 4.38 21.22
N CYS A 100 -18.52 3.22 21.66
CA CYS A 100 -17.09 2.92 21.76
C CYS A 100 -16.58 2.05 20.61
N ALA A 101 -17.48 1.47 19.83
CA ALA A 101 -17.12 0.69 18.65
C ALA A 101 -16.88 1.62 17.46
N ASP A 102 -15.61 1.88 17.16
CA ASP A 102 -15.24 2.34 15.82
C ASP A 102 -15.55 1.23 14.81
N ARG A 103 -15.88 1.59 13.57
CA ARG A 103 -16.18 0.62 12.51
C ARG A 103 -15.14 0.74 11.41
N CYS A 104 -14.63 -0.40 10.94
CA CYS A 104 -13.79 -0.38 9.76
C CYS A 104 -14.59 0.09 8.54
N ASP A 105 -14.12 1.13 7.85
CA ASP A 105 -14.81 1.69 6.68
C ASP A 105 -14.82 0.75 5.47
N VAL A 106 -14.06 -0.36 5.52
CA VAL A 106 -13.95 -1.36 4.43
C VAL A 106 -14.83 -2.58 4.68
N CYS A 107 -14.77 -3.18 5.88
CA CYS A 107 -15.51 -4.40 6.21
C CYS A 107 -16.65 -4.22 7.22
N ASP A 108 -16.82 -3.02 7.78
CA ASP A 108 -17.80 -2.67 8.82
C ASP A 108 -17.60 -3.38 10.18
N ASP A 109 -16.48 -4.08 10.35
CA ASP A 109 -16.17 -4.79 11.58
C ASP A 109 -15.95 -3.81 12.76
N PRO A 110 -16.47 -4.12 13.95
CA PRO A 110 -16.26 -3.30 15.14
C PRO A 110 -14.81 -3.41 15.66
N LEU A 111 -14.24 -2.28 16.01
CA LEU A 111 -12.88 -2.10 16.50
C LEU A 111 -12.88 -1.29 17.79
N CYS A 112 -12.00 -1.65 18.71
CA CYS A 112 -11.67 -0.76 19.81
C CYS A 112 -10.62 0.25 19.36
N HIS A 113 -10.51 1.37 20.07
CA HIS A 113 -9.58 2.45 19.76
C HIS A 113 -8.10 1.98 19.63
N ASP A 114 -7.70 0.97 20.40
CA ASP A 114 -6.34 0.43 20.36
C ASP A 114 -6.05 -0.47 19.14
N CYS A 115 -7.09 -0.83 18.38
CA CYS A 115 -7.03 -1.77 17.26
C CYS A 115 -7.42 -1.16 15.93
N GLU A 116 -7.76 0.13 15.89
CA GLU A 116 -7.96 0.84 14.64
C GLU A 116 -6.65 1.36 14.06
N TYR A 117 -6.58 1.34 12.73
CA TYR A 117 -5.59 2.07 11.95
C TYR A 117 -6.31 3.18 11.19
N ARG A 118 -5.61 4.28 10.94
CA ARG A 118 -6.11 5.38 10.11
C ARG A 118 -5.36 5.38 8.79
N CYS A 119 -6.10 5.42 7.69
CA CYS A 119 -5.48 5.56 6.38
C CYS A 119 -4.84 6.94 6.23
N GLU A 120 -3.53 7.02 5.98
CA GLU A 120 -2.79 8.30 5.89
C GLU A 120 -3.37 9.31 4.88
N ASN A 121 -4.00 8.83 3.81
CA ASN A 121 -4.51 9.68 2.74
C ASN A 121 -5.95 10.17 2.91
N CYS A 122 -6.83 9.34 3.47
CA CYS A 122 -8.26 9.63 3.52
C CYS A 122 -8.84 9.54 4.94
N ASP A 123 -8.00 9.24 5.92
CA ASP A 123 -8.33 9.13 7.35
C ASP A 123 -9.40 8.08 7.70
N CYS A 124 -9.72 7.19 6.74
CA CYS A 124 -10.68 6.13 6.97
C CYS A 124 -10.17 5.14 8.02
N THR A 125 -11.08 4.63 8.85
CA THR A 125 -10.80 3.62 9.87
C THR A 125 -10.59 2.26 9.22
N LEU A 126 -9.49 1.60 9.56
CA LEU A 126 -9.11 0.29 9.04
C LEU A 126 -8.89 -0.70 10.18
N CYS A 127 -9.39 -1.93 10.01
CA CYS A 127 -8.89 -3.06 10.78
C CYS A 127 -7.55 -3.53 10.20
N TYR A 128 -6.79 -4.31 10.98
CA TYR A 128 -5.50 -4.87 10.54
C TYR A 128 -5.57 -5.56 9.17
N ASP A 129 -6.60 -6.37 8.94
CA ASP A 129 -6.77 -7.13 7.68
C ASP A 129 -7.13 -6.23 6.48
N CYS A 130 -7.63 -5.02 6.73
CA CYS A 130 -7.96 -4.04 5.69
C CYS A 130 -6.83 -3.03 5.45
N VAL A 131 -5.72 -3.11 6.18
CA VAL A 131 -4.50 -2.39 5.85
C VAL A 131 -3.79 -3.11 4.70
N TYR A 132 -3.65 -2.44 3.56
CA TYR A 132 -3.11 -3.06 2.35
C TYR A 132 -1.58 -3.06 2.32
N ASP A 133 -0.95 -2.03 2.89
CA ASP A 133 0.50 -1.99 3.12
C ASP A 133 0.79 -1.38 4.49
N PHE A 134 1.77 -1.96 5.17
CA PHE A 134 2.17 -1.67 6.54
C PHE A 134 3.68 -1.44 6.52
N ASP A 135 4.11 -0.22 6.19
CA ASP A 135 5.51 0.17 6.30
C ASP A 135 5.68 0.92 7.62
N ASP A 136 6.08 0.16 8.65
CA ASP A 136 6.39 0.42 10.08
C ASP A 136 5.66 1.56 10.85
N ASP A 137 5.26 2.66 10.21
CA ASP A 137 4.53 3.81 10.75
C ASP A 137 3.32 4.26 9.91
N TYR A 138 3.06 3.66 8.73
CA TYR A 138 2.00 4.10 7.81
C TYR A 138 1.01 3.00 7.44
N ALA A 139 -0.28 3.31 7.53
CA ALA A 139 -1.36 2.44 7.07
C ALA A 139 -2.09 3.04 5.87
N TYR A 140 -2.31 2.22 4.83
CA TYR A 140 -3.07 2.63 3.65
C TYR A 140 -4.24 1.69 3.38
N CYS A 141 -5.41 2.26 3.08
CA CYS A 141 -6.51 1.49 2.52
C CYS A 141 -6.18 1.09 1.08
N SER A 142 -6.83 0.03 0.58
CA SER A 142 -6.57 -0.50 -0.76
C SER A 142 -6.76 0.54 -1.87
N ASP A 143 -7.77 1.40 -1.78
CA ASP A 143 -8.04 2.45 -2.78
C ASP A 143 -6.93 3.51 -2.78
N CYS A 144 -6.52 3.99 -1.61
CA CYS A 144 -5.44 4.97 -1.49
C CYS A 144 -4.11 4.38 -1.95
N TRP A 145 -3.83 3.13 -1.60
CA TRP A 145 -2.63 2.44 -2.05
C TRP A 145 -2.62 2.25 -3.58
N ASN A 146 -3.72 1.74 -4.14
CA ASN A 146 -3.84 1.50 -5.58
C ASN A 146 -3.92 2.80 -6.39
N SER A 147 -4.33 3.93 -5.81
CA SER A 147 -4.27 5.22 -6.52
C SER A 147 -2.85 5.79 -6.63
N ARG A 148 -1.91 5.30 -5.82
CA ARG A 148 -0.49 5.71 -5.84
C ARG A 148 0.34 4.93 -6.87
N ARG A 149 -0.22 3.88 -7.47
CA ARG A 149 0.52 3.03 -8.40
C ARG A 149 -0.36 2.36 -9.45
N GLN A 150 0.24 2.03 -10.56
CA GLN A 150 -0.29 1.11 -11.55
C GLN A 150 0.81 0.09 -11.86
N GLU A 151 0.56 -1.17 -11.51
CA GLU A 151 1.48 -2.26 -11.84
C GLU A 151 1.63 -2.37 -13.37
N PRO A 152 2.86 -2.52 -13.89
CA PRO A 152 3.08 -2.61 -15.32
C PRO A 152 2.45 -3.88 -15.90
N CYS A 153 1.50 -3.71 -16.81
CA CYS A 153 0.89 -4.81 -17.55
C CYS A 153 1.51 -4.95 -18.94
N TYR A 154 2.12 -6.10 -19.20
CA TYR A 154 2.77 -6.40 -20.50
C TYR A 154 2.02 -7.45 -21.33
N ALA A 155 0.98 -8.08 -20.79
CA ALA A 155 0.30 -9.21 -21.43
C ALA A 155 -0.37 -8.82 -22.76
N ASP A 156 -0.80 -7.57 -22.89
CA ASP A 156 -1.40 -6.98 -24.09
C ASP A 156 -0.35 -6.41 -25.06
N SER A 157 0.93 -6.41 -24.70
CA SER A 157 2.00 -5.86 -25.54
C SER A 157 2.22 -6.76 -26.76
N PRO A 158 2.04 -6.26 -28.00
CA PRO A 158 2.38 -7.03 -29.19
C PRO A 158 3.85 -7.46 -29.21
N CYS A 159 4.72 -6.70 -28.54
CA CYS A 159 6.13 -7.02 -28.37
C CYS A 159 6.33 -8.23 -27.43
N TRP A 160 5.49 -8.37 -26.39
CA TRP A 160 5.53 -9.53 -25.48
C TRP A 160 5.29 -10.84 -26.22
N LEU A 161 4.30 -10.89 -27.11
CA LEU A 161 4.03 -12.09 -27.91
C LEU A 161 5.20 -12.39 -28.87
N LYS A 162 5.68 -11.38 -29.60
CA LYS A 162 6.82 -11.53 -30.52
C LYS A 162 8.09 -12.02 -29.82
N MET A 163 8.38 -11.55 -28.61
CA MET A 163 9.59 -11.99 -27.90
C MET A 163 9.54 -13.46 -27.49
N GLN A 164 8.35 -14.05 -27.28
CA GLN A 164 8.23 -15.50 -27.03
C GLN A 164 8.64 -16.33 -28.25
N GLU A 165 8.33 -15.85 -29.46
CA GLU A 165 8.66 -16.52 -30.72
C GLU A 165 10.12 -16.26 -31.16
N HIS A 166 10.67 -15.08 -30.80
CA HIS A 166 12.00 -14.65 -31.21
C HIS A 166 12.96 -14.57 -30.02
N LYS A 167 13.59 -15.70 -29.66
CA LYS A 167 14.52 -15.81 -28.52
C LYS A 167 15.68 -14.80 -28.52
N HIS A 168 16.16 -14.42 -29.71
CA HIS A 168 17.29 -13.50 -29.90
C HIS A 168 16.87 -12.08 -30.31
N MET A 169 15.61 -11.70 -30.04
CA MET A 169 15.14 -10.33 -30.27
C MET A 169 15.52 -9.44 -29.08
N LEU A 170 16.23 -8.34 -29.34
CA LEU A 170 16.48 -7.30 -28.35
C LEU A 170 15.17 -6.61 -27.98
N THR A 171 14.92 -6.50 -26.68
CA THR A 171 13.91 -5.63 -26.10
C THR A 171 14.51 -4.83 -24.95
N ILE A 172 13.97 -3.64 -24.72
CA ILE A 172 14.43 -2.68 -23.71
C ILE A 172 13.21 -2.22 -22.90
N GLY A 173 13.33 -2.17 -21.57
CA GLY A 173 12.45 -1.40 -20.70
C GLY A 173 13.23 -0.25 -20.07
N LEU A 174 12.57 0.87 -19.79
CA LEU A 174 13.14 1.97 -19.01
C LEU A 174 12.30 2.19 -17.75
N GLU A 175 13.00 2.49 -16.68
CA GLU A 175 12.45 3.11 -15.48
C GLU A 175 12.85 4.58 -15.53
N ILE A 176 11.86 5.47 -15.59
CA ILE A 176 12.06 6.92 -15.64
C ILE A 176 11.60 7.47 -14.31
N GLU A 177 12.54 7.86 -13.45
CA GLU A 177 12.23 8.53 -12.20
C GLU A 177 12.16 10.04 -12.43
N VAL A 178 11.15 10.68 -11.86
CA VAL A 178 10.95 12.13 -11.92
C VAL A 178 10.74 12.62 -10.50
N ASN A 179 11.64 13.48 -10.01
CA ASN A 179 11.53 14.04 -8.66
C ASN A 179 10.92 15.45 -8.69
N GLY A 180 9.77 15.65 -8.04
CA GLY A 180 9.03 16.93 -7.96
C GLY A 180 7.86 17.04 -8.94
N GLU A 181 7.26 18.23 -8.99
CA GLU A 181 6.03 18.46 -9.77
C GLU A 181 6.32 18.38 -11.28
N HIS A 182 5.43 17.70 -12.00
CA HIS A 182 5.49 17.49 -13.44
C HIS A 182 4.12 17.04 -13.97
N ASP A 183 3.95 17.04 -15.29
CA ASP A 183 2.71 16.58 -15.95
C ASP A 183 2.55 15.05 -15.83
N GLN A 184 2.06 14.62 -14.67
CA GLN A 184 1.82 13.21 -14.35
C GLN A 184 0.77 12.60 -15.29
N SER A 185 -0.31 13.31 -15.60
CA SER A 185 -1.40 12.80 -16.45
C SER A 185 -0.88 12.44 -17.84
N ARG A 186 -0.07 13.30 -18.46
CA ARG A 186 0.55 13.01 -19.77
C ARG A 186 1.43 11.77 -19.75
N LEU A 187 2.17 11.53 -18.68
CA LEU A 187 3.00 10.33 -18.55
C LEU A 187 2.16 9.08 -18.27
N LYS A 188 1.21 9.15 -17.32
CA LYS A 188 0.32 8.04 -16.96
C LYS A 188 -0.57 7.58 -18.11
N GLU A 189 -1.01 8.51 -18.95
CA GLU A 189 -1.86 8.23 -20.12
C GLU A 189 -1.06 7.89 -21.39
N SER A 190 0.28 8.00 -21.35
CA SER A 190 1.13 7.73 -22.50
C SER A 190 1.05 6.26 -22.91
N PRO A 191 0.88 5.94 -24.21
CA PRO A 191 0.90 4.56 -24.69
C PRO A 191 2.29 3.90 -24.58
N LEU A 192 3.32 4.66 -24.19
CA LEU A 192 4.67 4.15 -23.95
C LEU A 192 4.90 3.76 -22.49
N ILE A 193 3.99 4.08 -21.58
CA ILE A 193 4.09 3.75 -20.16
C ILE A 193 3.18 2.54 -19.87
N ALA A 194 3.71 1.54 -19.17
CA ALA A 194 3.00 0.33 -18.77
C ALA A 194 2.48 0.43 -17.34
N GLY A 195 3.21 1.14 -16.49
CA GLY A 195 2.93 1.27 -15.07
C GLY A 195 3.70 2.45 -14.47
N TRP A 196 3.36 2.79 -13.24
CA TRP A 196 3.96 3.90 -12.50
C TRP A 196 3.72 3.70 -11.02
N CYS A 197 4.55 4.30 -10.17
CA CYS A 197 4.34 4.29 -8.72
C CYS A 197 4.89 5.55 -8.08
N THR A 198 4.41 5.84 -6.87
CA THR A 198 5.16 6.65 -5.91
C THR A 198 6.40 5.88 -5.47
N ASP A 199 7.58 6.48 -5.61
CA ASP A 199 8.81 5.98 -5.01
C ASP A 199 9.13 6.84 -3.79
N LEU A 200 9.23 6.20 -2.62
CA LEU A 200 9.53 6.85 -1.34
C LEU A 200 10.93 7.51 -1.31
N SER A 201 11.80 7.16 -2.27
CA SER A 201 13.08 7.84 -2.45
C SER A 201 12.98 9.22 -3.11
N LEU A 202 11.80 9.53 -3.68
CA LEU A 202 11.45 10.79 -4.31
C LEU A 202 10.57 11.62 -3.37
N ASP A 203 10.41 12.90 -3.70
CA ASP A 203 9.50 13.82 -3.03
C ASP A 203 8.03 13.40 -3.28
N ASP A 204 7.07 13.93 -2.52
CA ASP A 204 5.65 13.50 -2.57
C ASP A 204 4.99 13.61 -3.96
N GLU A 205 5.46 14.56 -4.78
CA GLU A 205 5.02 14.75 -6.17
C GLU A 205 5.83 13.94 -7.20
N GLY A 206 6.92 13.32 -6.75
CA GLY A 206 7.79 12.48 -7.53
C GLY A 206 7.16 11.13 -7.88
N ARG A 207 7.49 10.61 -9.06
CA ARG A 207 6.94 9.36 -9.58
C ARG A 207 8.01 8.59 -10.35
N GLU A 208 7.93 7.27 -10.27
CA GLU A 208 8.65 6.35 -11.15
C GLU A 208 7.70 5.87 -12.24
N TYR A 209 8.17 5.86 -13.49
CA TYR A 209 7.41 5.40 -14.65
C TYR A 209 8.11 4.23 -15.34
N GLN A 210 7.37 3.14 -15.50
CA GLN A 210 7.82 1.92 -16.16
C GLN A 210 7.34 1.93 -17.60
N THR A 211 8.26 1.90 -18.58
CA THR A 211 7.84 1.87 -19.98
C THR A 211 7.21 0.54 -20.37
N ARG A 212 6.41 0.54 -21.44
CA ARG A 212 6.12 -0.66 -22.22
C ARG A 212 7.41 -1.29 -22.74
N ILE A 213 7.33 -2.52 -23.23
CA ILE A 213 8.47 -3.21 -23.84
C ILE A 213 8.84 -2.49 -25.15
N LEU A 214 9.98 -1.82 -25.15
CA LEU A 214 10.48 -1.03 -26.26
C LEU A 214 11.32 -1.88 -27.21
N THR A 215 11.23 -1.52 -28.48
CA THR A 215 12.13 -1.92 -29.56
C THR A 215 12.73 -0.68 -30.20
N ARG A 216 13.61 -0.88 -31.18
CA ARG A 216 14.22 0.23 -31.93
C ARG A 216 13.18 1.16 -32.59
N GLU A 217 12.01 0.64 -32.94
CA GLU A 217 10.91 1.41 -33.55
C GLU A 217 10.33 2.45 -32.59
N ASN A 218 10.49 2.26 -31.27
CA ASN A 218 9.93 3.14 -30.25
C ASN A 218 10.87 4.29 -29.84
N PHE A 219 12.12 4.30 -30.32
CA PHE A 219 13.18 5.20 -29.83
C PHE A 219 12.83 6.68 -29.98
N ASP A 220 12.33 7.09 -31.14
CA ASP A 220 11.98 8.51 -31.36
C ASP A 220 10.77 8.93 -30.51
N ALA A 221 9.83 8.01 -30.29
CA ALA A 221 8.65 8.27 -29.48
C ALA A 221 9.01 8.43 -27.99
N ILE A 222 9.91 7.59 -27.46
CA ILE A 222 10.38 7.71 -26.07
C ILE A 222 11.30 8.92 -25.87
N ASP A 223 12.14 9.30 -26.86
CA ASP A 223 12.89 10.57 -26.84
C ASP A 223 11.94 11.77 -26.78
N GLY A 224 10.85 11.75 -27.57
CA GLY A 224 9.82 12.77 -27.54
C GLY A 224 9.09 12.84 -26.19
N LEU A 225 8.78 11.69 -25.58
CA LEU A 225 8.15 11.63 -24.27
C LEU A 225 9.06 12.25 -23.20
N VAL A 226 10.31 11.79 -23.12
CA VAL A 226 11.32 12.25 -22.13
C VAL A 226 11.64 13.73 -22.31
N ARG A 227 11.76 14.20 -23.56
CA ARG A 227 12.01 15.61 -23.87
C ARG A 227 10.91 16.54 -23.35
N GLY A 228 9.67 16.06 -23.28
CA GLY A 228 8.53 16.83 -22.76
C GLY A 228 8.35 16.74 -21.24
N ILE A 229 9.27 16.10 -20.51
CA ILE A 229 9.22 16.06 -19.04
C ILE A 229 9.86 17.36 -18.54
N HIS A 230 9.01 18.28 -18.13
CA HIS A 230 9.37 19.52 -17.44
C HIS A 230 9.17 19.31 -15.95
N ILE A 231 10.16 19.68 -15.14
CA ILE A 231 10.21 19.36 -13.71
C ILE A 231 10.35 20.66 -12.93
N GLU A 232 9.50 20.82 -11.91
CA GLU A 232 9.64 21.84 -10.89
C GLU A 232 10.05 21.17 -9.57
N SER A 233 11.34 21.25 -9.24
CA SER A 233 11.91 20.66 -8.02
C SER A 233 13.15 21.43 -7.55
N ALA A 234 13.35 21.49 -6.24
CA ALA A 234 14.58 21.98 -5.64
C ALA A 234 15.72 20.94 -5.70
N GLU A 235 15.39 19.65 -5.83
CA GLU A 235 16.34 18.55 -5.81
C GLU A 235 16.12 17.56 -6.97
N PRO A 236 16.12 18.01 -8.25
CA PRO A 236 15.84 17.14 -9.39
C PRO A 236 16.88 16.01 -9.54
N ASP A 237 18.09 16.16 -8.99
CA ASP A 237 19.16 15.15 -9.04
C ASP A 237 18.93 13.91 -8.15
N LYS A 238 17.92 13.94 -7.26
CA LYS A 238 17.46 12.74 -6.52
C LYS A 238 16.98 11.66 -7.49
N ALA A 239 16.32 12.05 -8.56
CA ALA A 239 15.86 11.13 -9.59
C ALA A 239 17.03 10.50 -10.38
N GLY A 240 16.82 9.25 -10.77
CA GLY A 240 17.65 8.49 -11.68
C GLY A 240 16.88 7.92 -12.85
N GLY A 241 17.38 6.80 -13.32
CA GLY A 241 16.75 6.06 -14.39
C GLY A 241 17.46 4.74 -14.58
N HIS A 242 16.69 3.72 -14.92
CA HIS A 242 17.19 2.37 -15.11
C HIS A 242 16.87 1.89 -16.52
N MET A 243 17.72 1.03 -17.05
CA MET A 243 17.51 0.39 -18.35
C MET A 243 17.56 -1.11 -18.19
N HIS A 244 16.47 -1.76 -18.58
CA HIS A 244 16.27 -3.20 -18.49
C HIS A 244 16.46 -3.79 -19.87
N LEU A 245 17.55 -4.53 -20.04
CA LEU A 245 17.90 -5.17 -21.31
C LEU A 245 17.50 -6.63 -21.25
N ARG A 246 16.84 -7.14 -22.28
CA ARG A 246 16.44 -8.55 -22.34
C ARG A 246 17.62 -9.48 -22.06
N ARG A 247 17.42 -10.45 -21.17
CA ARG A 247 18.42 -11.47 -20.86
C ARG A 247 18.25 -12.68 -21.77
N THR A 248 19.37 -13.13 -22.32
CA THR A 248 19.53 -14.45 -22.91
C THR A 248 20.66 -15.16 -22.15
N ASN A 249 20.93 -16.42 -22.48
CA ASN A 249 22.09 -17.13 -21.90
C ASN A 249 23.43 -16.46 -22.22
N ARG A 250 23.50 -15.56 -23.22
CA ARG A 250 24.71 -14.82 -23.61
C ARG A 250 24.82 -13.45 -22.93
N GLN A 251 23.77 -12.98 -22.26
CA GLN A 251 23.75 -11.72 -21.52
C GLN A 251 24.04 -12.01 -20.04
N THR A 252 25.27 -11.74 -19.60
CA THR A 252 25.67 -11.95 -18.19
C THR A 252 25.96 -10.62 -17.52
N PRO A 253 25.66 -10.46 -16.21
CA PRO A 253 26.01 -9.26 -15.46
C PRO A 253 27.49 -8.90 -15.58
N SER A 254 28.38 -9.91 -15.57
CA SER A 254 29.82 -9.65 -15.74
C SER A 254 30.19 -9.07 -17.10
N ARG A 255 29.51 -9.42 -18.20
CA ARG A 255 29.76 -8.79 -19.51
C ARG A 255 29.36 -7.31 -19.49
N TRP A 256 28.22 -7.01 -18.88
CA TRP A 256 27.73 -5.63 -18.71
C TRP A 256 28.60 -4.80 -17.77
N TYR A 257 29.13 -5.40 -16.70
CA TYR A 257 30.14 -4.78 -15.85
C TYR A 257 31.35 -4.32 -16.66
N TRP A 258 31.93 -5.21 -17.48
CA TRP A 258 33.09 -4.85 -18.30
C TRP A 258 32.75 -3.86 -19.41
N ALA A 259 31.50 -3.83 -19.89
CA ALA A 259 31.05 -2.79 -20.81
C ALA A 259 31.06 -1.41 -20.14
N LEU A 260 30.47 -1.29 -18.95
CA LEU A 260 30.48 -0.03 -18.20
C LEU A 260 31.91 0.37 -17.80
N LYS A 261 32.71 -0.58 -17.30
CA LYS A 261 34.11 -0.35 -16.92
C LYS A 261 34.98 0.14 -18.07
N GLY A 262 34.62 -0.18 -19.31
CA GLY A 262 35.32 0.26 -20.52
C GLY A 262 35.09 1.73 -20.89
N LEU A 263 34.06 2.38 -20.33
CA LEU A 263 33.75 3.77 -20.63
C LEU A 263 34.66 4.71 -19.83
N SER A 264 35.16 5.76 -20.48
CA SER A 264 35.74 6.90 -19.77
C SER A 264 34.64 7.76 -19.13
N ASP A 265 35.00 8.59 -18.15
CA ASP A 265 34.04 9.49 -17.50
C ASP A 265 33.29 10.38 -18.50
N GLN A 266 33.96 10.85 -19.55
CA GLN A 266 33.33 11.66 -20.58
C GLN A 266 32.34 10.86 -21.42
N GLN A 267 32.67 9.61 -21.75
CA GLN A 267 31.77 8.72 -22.48
C GLN A 267 30.55 8.36 -21.64
N ALA A 268 30.75 8.00 -20.36
CA ALA A 268 29.68 7.74 -19.42
C ALA A 268 28.74 8.94 -19.31
N ARG A 269 29.26 10.16 -19.09
CA ARG A 269 28.46 11.39 -19.04
C ARG A 269 27.68 11.68 -20.32
N ASN A 270 28.25 11.36 -21.49
CA ASN A 270 27.58 11.54 -22.79
C ASN A 270 26.42 10.54 -22.98
N LEU A 271 26.47 9.39 -22.32
CA LEU A 271 25.39 8.39 -22.27
C LEU A 271 24.47 8.56 -21.05
N ASN A 272 24.57 9.69 -20.35
CA ASN A 272 23.82 10.01 -19.14
C ASN A 272 24.10 9.06 -17.95
N MET A 273 25.28 8.44 -17.90
CA MET A 273 25.65 7.49 -16.84
C MET A 273 26.48 8.16 -15.74
N ARG A 274 26.25 7.75 -14.50
CA ARG A 274 26.82 8.32 -13.27
C ARG A 274 27.81 7.41 -12.53
N HIS A 275 27.96 6.13 -12.90
CA HIS A 275 28.81 5.17 -12.18
C HIS A 275 30.30 5.59 -12.07
N THR A 276 30.78 6.51 -12.91
CA THR A 276 32.16 7.03 -12.87
C THR A 276 32.34 8.24 -11.96
N SER A 277 31.26 8.95 -11.58
CA SER A 277 31.35 10.26 -10.89
C SER A 277 30.42 10.42 -9.69
N ASN A 278 29.38 9.60 -9.56
CA ASN A 278 28.45 9.60 -8.43
C ASN A 278 27.99 8.16 -8.15
N ASN A 279 28.66 7.50 -7.20
CA ASN A 279 28.49 6.08 -6.92
C ASN A 279 27.54 5.78 -5.74
N ARG A 280 26.97 6.79 -5.07
CA ARG A 280 26.12 6.59 -3.87
C ARG A 280 24.97 5.60 -4.12
N TRP A 281 24.44 5.62 -5.33
CA TRP A 281 23.28 4.80 -5.74
C TRP A 281 23.62 3.78 -6.83
N CYS A 282 24.83 3.81 -7.40
CA CYS A 282 25.20 2.98 -8.56
C CYS A 282 26.69 2.63 -8.58
N GLU A 283 27.14 1.91 -7.55
CA GLU A 283 28.51 1.46 -7.46
C GLU A 283 28.82 0.37 -8.50
N LEU A 284 29.91 0.55 -9.25
CA LEU A 284 30.34 -0.42 -10.26
C LEU A 284 31.30 -1.44 -9.64
N ILE A 285 30.74 -2.51 -9.07
CA ILE A 285 31.48 -3.59 -8.40
C ILE A 285 31.49 -4.85 -9.27
N HIS A 286 32.64 -5.53 -9.35
CA HIS A 286 32.73 -6.82 -10.04
C HIS A 286 32.36 -7.95 -9.08
N GLY A 287 31.51 -8.88 -9.52
CA GLY A 287 31.10 -10.03 -8.72
C GLY A 287 29.92 -9.76 -7.77
N ASP A 288 29.53 -8.50 -7.59
CA ASP A 288 28.34 -8.10 -6.85
C ASP A 288 27.30 -7.46 -7.78
N TYR A 289 26.24 -8.21 -8.07
CA TYR A 289 25.22 -7.87 -9.07
C TYR A 289 23.82 -7.90 -8.46
N ALA A 290 23.70 -7.69 -7.15
CA ALA A 290 22.44 -7.71 -6.45
C ALA A 290 22.20 -6.41 -5.66
N GLY A 291 20.94 -6.10 -5.41
CA GLY A 291 20.54 -4.98 -4.56
C GLY A 291 20.41 -3.65 -5.29
N LYS A 292 19.99 -2.63 -4.52
CA LYS A 292 19.61 -1.31 -5.04
C LYS A 292 20.79 -0.40 -5.41
N HIS A 293 21.99 -0.68 -4.91
CA HIS A 293 23.16 0.20 -5.00
C HIS A 293 24.19 -0.22 -6.06
N THR A 294 23.91 -1.23 -6.90
CA THR A 294 24.84 -1.69 -7.94
C THR A 294 24.52 -1.05 -9.29
N ALA A 295 25.54 -0.67 -10.06
CA ALA A 295 25.37 -0.17 -11.42
C ALA A 295 24.85 -1.25 -12.41
N VAL A 296 25.08 -2.53 -12.11
CA VAL A 296 24.62 -3.67 -12.91
C VAL A 296 23.91 -4.67 -12.00
N ASN A 297 22.60 -4.80 -12.16
CA ASN A 297 21.79 -5.72 -11.39
C ASN A 297 21.39 -6.93 -12.26
N GLY A 298 21.66 -8.12 -11.72
CA GLY A 298 21.40 -9.41 -12.34
C GLY A 298 20.30 -10.23 -11.67
N CYS A 299 19.60 -9.66 -10.68
CA CYS A 299 18.53 -10.34 -9.92
C CYS A 299 17.29 -10.64 -10.77
N HIS A 300 17.07 -9.87 -11.84
CA HIS A 300 15.91 -10.06 -12.69
C HIS A 300 16.13 -11.29 -13.58
N ALA A 301 15.18 -12.23 -13.56
CA ALA A 301 15.31 -13.49 -14.30
C ALA A 301 15.41 -13.27 -15.82
N ASN A 302 14.66 -12.27 -16.33
CA ASN A 302 14.49 -12.04 -17.76
C ASN A 302 15.23 -10.81 -18.29
N THR A 303 15.88 -10.03 -17.43
CA THR A 303 16.58 -8.80 -17.83
C THR A 303 17.93 -8.64 -17.12
N ILE A 304 18.84 -7.91 -17.74
CA ILE A 304 19.95 -7.27 -17.03
C ILE A 304 19.56 -5.81 -16.86
N GLU A 305 19.60 -5.32 -15.63
CA GLU A 305 19.27 -3.95 -15.30
C GLU A 305 20.55 -3.13 -15.15
N LEU A 306 20.58 -1.97 -15.79
CA LEU A 306 21.63 -0.98 -15.65
C LEU A 306 21.10 0.20 -14.82
N ARG A 307 21.52 0.30 -13.55
CA ARG A 307 21.07 1.33 -12.59
C ARG A 307 21.96 2.56 -12.56
N THR A 308 22.62 2.87 -13.68
CA THR A 308 23.68 3.88 -13.71
C THR A 308 23.20 5.25 -14.20
N PHE A 309 21.98 5.38 -14.73
CA PHE A 309 21.63 6.62 -15.42
C PHE A 309 21.28 7.74 -14.45
N ALA A 310 21.56 8.97 -14.88
CA ALA A 310 20.94 10.15 -14.32
C ALA A 310 19.46 10.23 -14.73
N ARG A 311 18.74 11.18 -14.13
CA ARG A 311 17.36 11.48 -14.50
C ARG A 311 17.22 11.62 -16.02
N TRP A 312 16.04 11.26 -16.52
CA TRP A 312 15.64 11.40 -17.91
C TRP A 312 14.53 12.45 -18.01
N ASP A 313 14.90 13.64 -18.47
CA ASP A 313 14.03 14.83 -18.56
C ASP A 313 14.39 15.69 -19.77
N GLU A 314 13.77 16.87 -19.91
CA GLU A 314 14.08 17.80 -21.00
C GLU A 314 15.57 18.18 -21.10
N THR A 315 16.27 18.24 -19.97
CA THR A 315 17.67 18.69 -19.89
C THR A 315 18.64 17.60 -20.33
N THR A 316 18.24 16.33 -20.19
CA THR A 316 19.07 15.14 -20.44
C THR A 316 18.59 14.32 -21.64
N ALA A 317 17.39 14.58 -22.18
CA ALA A 317 16.75 13.83 -23.27
C ALA A 317 17.69 13.60 -24.47
N HIS A 318 18.51 14.60 -24.82
CA HIS A 318 19.46 14.51 -25.93
C HIS A 318 20.49 13.36 -25.80
N LYS A 319 20.65 12.78 -24.61
CA LYS A 319 21.53 11.64 -24.32
C LYS A 319 20.83 10.29 -24.39
N LEU A 320 19.49 10.24 -24.50
CA LEU A 320 18.72 9.00 -24.42
C LEU A 320 18.95 8.11 -25.63
N ILE A 321 18.81 8.66 -26.84
CA ILE A 321 19.10 7.91 -28.06
C ILE A 321 20.54 7.38 -28.08
N PRO A 322 21.58 8.19 -27.76
CA PRO A 322 22.93 7.66 -27.57
C PRO A 322 23.03 6.49 -26.59
N ALA A 323 22.39 6.57 -25.42
CA ALA A 323 22.40 5.50 -24.43
C ALA A 323 21.74 4.21 -24.95
N LEU A 324 20.56 4.34 -25.57
CA LEU A 324 19.78 3.23 -26.11
C LEU A 324 20.51 2.52 -27.25
N GLU A 325 21.16 3.27 -28.14
CA GLU A 325 21.92 2.72 -29.26
C GLU A 325 23.23 2.07 -28.80
N TRP A 326 23.93 2.66 -27.82
CA TRP A 326 25.09 2.01 -27.18
C TRP A 326 24.68 0.67 -26.55
N ALA A 327 23.58 0.66 -25.78
CA ALA A 327 23.09 -0.54 -25.13
C ALA A 327 22.65 -1.59 -26.17
N SER A 328 21.96 -1.16 -27.24
CA SER A 328 21.57 -2.03 -28.35
C SER A 328 22.77 -2.66 -29.04
N HIS A 329 23.83 -1.89 -29.25
CA HIS A 329 25.07 -2.37 -29.83
C HIS A 329 25.76 -3.40 -28.95
N MET A 330 25.96 -3.09 -27.66
CA MET A 330 26.60 -3.99 -26.72
C MET A 330 25.82 -5.29 -26.53
N TRP A 331 24.48 -5.19 -26.46
CA TRP A 331 23.62 -6.37 -26.39
C TRP A 331 23.83 -7.29 -27.59
N ARG A 332 23.83 -6.73 -28.82
CA ARG A 332 24.07 -7.50 -30.05
C ARG A 332 25.48 -8.09 -30.09
N HIS A 333 26.48 -7.33 -29.62
CA HIS A 333 27.85 -7.81 -29.53
C HIS A 333 27.97 -9.01 -28.59
N PHE A 334 27.31 -8.99 -27.44
CA PHE A 334 27.26 -10.14 -26.54
C PHE A 334 26.45 -11.29 -27.13
N GLU A 335 25.36 -10.98 -27.82
CA GLU A 335 24.50 -12.00 -28.41
C GLU A 335 25.19 -12.74 -29.56
N SER A 336 26.13 -12.12 -30.26
CA SER A 336 26.88 -12.75 -31.35
C SER A 336 28.06 -13.62 -30.89
N HIS A 337 28.37 -13.63 -29.58
CA HIS A 337 29.49 -14.39 -29.03
C HIS A 337 29.05 -15.34 -27.92
N ASP A 338 29.44 -16.62 -28.05
CA ASP A 338 29.19 -17.61 -27.00
C ASP A 338 29.91 -17.26 -25.71
N LEU A 339 29.42 -17.83 -24.61
CA LEU A 339 30.06 -17.67 -23.30
C LEU A 339 31.55 -18.02 -23.39
N TYR A 340 32.36 -17.28 -22.65
CA TYR A 340 33.83 -17.43 -22.57
C TYR A 340 34.63 -17.08 -23.84
N GLN A 341 34.00 -16.70 -24.96
CA GLN A 341 34.73 -16.26 -26.17
C GLN A 341 35.29 -14.84 -26.08
N LEU A 342 34.58 -13.95 -25.38
CA LEU A 342 34.98 -12.54 -25.25
C LEU A 342 35.93 -12.37 -24.07
N LYS A 343 37.11 -11.79 -24.32
CA LYS A 343 38.01 -11.32 -23.28
C LYS A 343 37.50 -9.99 -22.71
N THR A 344 37.76 -9.76 -21.43
CA THR A 344 37.34 -8.53 -20.73
C THR A 344 37.84 -7.26 -21.43
N ALA A 345 39.11 -7.25 -21.86
CA ALA A 345 39.72 -6.14 -22.59
C ALA A 345 39.04 -5.85 -23.94
N ASP A 346 38.49 -6.87 -24.61
CA ASP A 346 37.81 -6.71 -25.89
C ASP A 346 36.41 -6.12 -25.69
N ILE A 347 35.70 -6.56 -24.64
CA ILE A 347 34.42 -5.96 -24.22
C ILE A 347 34.59 -4.48 -23.91
N MET A 348 35.59 -4.13 -23.10
CA MET A 348 35.87 -2.75 -22.72
C MET A 348 36.16 -1.88 -23.95
N ARG A 349 37.01 -2.36 -24.85
CA ARG A 349 37.39 -1.66 -26.08
C ARG A 349 36.20 -1.46 -27.01
N GLU A 350 35.36 -2.49 -27.15
CA GLU A 350 34.14 -2.43 -27.96
C GLU A 350 33.15 -1.40 -27.40
N SER A 351 32.94 -1.41 -26.09
CA SER A 351 32.08 -0.45 -25.39
C SER A 351 32.54 1.00 -25.58
N ALA A 352 33.84 1.25 -25.38
CA ALA A 352 34.42 2.57 -25.62
C ALA A 352 34.25 3.01 -27.08
N ARG A 353 34.46 2.09 -28.04
CA ARG A 353 34.32 2.39 -29.46
C ARG A 353 32.88 2.74 -29.83
N SER A 354 31.91 1.94 -29.38
CA SER A 354 30.49 2.10 -29.74
C SER A 354 29.88 3.37 -29.16
N ALA A 355 30.35 3.83 -27.99
CA ALA A 355 29.93 5.08 -27.37
C ALA A 355 30.21 6.34 -28.23
N TYR A 356 31.13 6.28 -29.20
CA TYR A 356 31.42 7.39 -30.14
C TYR A 356 30.67 7.27 -31.48
N GLN A 357 30.20 6.08 -31.83
CA GLN A 357 29.57 5.81 -33.13
C GLN A 357 28.08 6.09 -33.14
N THR A 358 27.51 6.49 -32.00
CA THR A 358 26.09 6.77 -31.88
C THR A 358 25.70 7.98 -32.74
N PRO A 359 24.60 7.90 -33.53
CA PRO A 359 24.46 8.64 -34.79
C PRO A 359 24.31 10.17 -34.65
N ARG A 360 24.37 10.72 -33.44
CA ARG A 360 24.19 12.15 -33.15
C ARG A 360 25.42 12.86 -32.58
N THR A 361 26.62 12.26 -32.63
CA THR A 361 27.83 13.06 -32.34
C THR A 361 27.99 14.13 -33.42
N THR A 362 27.67 15.38 -33.09
CA THR A 362 27.94 16.51 -33.99
C THR A 362 29.46 16.64 -34.20
N PRO A 363 29.90 17.18 -35.34
CA PRO A 363 31.33 17.42 -35.59
C PRO A 363 32.02 18.21 -34.47
N ALA A 364 31.29 19.09 -33.77
CA ALA A 364 31.78 19.84 -32.61
C ALA A 364 32.20 18.93 -31.44
N MET A 365 31.39 17.91 -31.09
CA MET A 365 31.72 16.96 -30.02
C MET A 365 32.95 16.10 -30.38
N ARG A 366 33.14 15.77 -31.66
CA ARG A 366 34.33 15.06 -32.14
C ARG A 366 35.59 15.92 -32.07
N LEU A 367 35.46 17.24 -32.25
CA LEU A 367 36.57 18.19 -32.13
C LEU A 367 36.96 18.46 -30.67
N SER A 368 36.00 18.55 -29.75
CA SER A 368 36.30 18.74 -28.32
C SER A 368 37.04 17.54 -27.72
N ALA A 369 36.62 16.31 -28.04
CA ALA A 369 37.29 15.10 -27.57
C ALA A 369 38.74 14.93 -28.09
N ARG A 370 39.10 15.59 -29.20
CA ARG A 370 40.48 15.58 -29.74
C ARG A 370 41.38 16.63 -29.12
N LYS A 371 40.83 17.62 -28.41
CA LYS A 371 41.60 18.67 -27.73
C LYS A 371 41.99 18.29 -26.30
N GLU A 372 41.38 17.23 -25.76
CA GLU A 372 41.63 16.73 -24.40
C GLU A 372 42.43 15.41 -24.39
N ALA A 373 42.92 14.95 -25.55
CA ALA A 373 43.73 13.74 -25.70
C ALA A 373 45.23 14.05 -25.87
#